data_AF-A0A7R9RUS5-F1
#
_entry.id   AF-A0A7R9RUS5-F1
#
_cell.length_a   1.000
_cell.length_b   1.000
_cell.length_c   1.000
_cell.angle_alpha   90.00
_cell.angle_beta   90.00
_cell.angle_gamma   90.00
#
_symmetry.space_group_name_H-M   'P 1'
#
loop_
_entity.id
_entity.type
_entity.pdbx_description
1 polymer ?
#
loop_
_entity_poly.entity_id
_entity_poly.type
_entity_poly.pdbx_seq_one_letter_code
_entity_poly.pdbx_strand_id
1 'polypeptide(L)' 'QLTHVHEVLSSGHRVCTRSIAQMLNLSEPVVHDIVTAHLIMRRVYTKTVPKLVTDDRKLLRVEVCQQNLDMCETDP' A
#
# COMPACT_ATOMS: atom_id res chain seq x y z
N GLN A 1 11.67 -6.85 -17.37
CA GLN A 1 10.39 -7.10 -16.67
C GLN A 1 10.57 -7.21 -15.16
N LEU A 2 11.48 -8.06 -14.67
CA LEU A 2 11.81 -8.18 -13.24
C LEU A 2 12.24 -6.83 -12.61
N THR A 3 13.13 -6.09 -13.28
CA THR A 3 13.59 -4.76 -12.82
C THR A 3 12.45 -3.76 -12.67
N HIS A 4 11.51 -3.71 -13.62
CA HIS A 4 10.37 -2.79 -13.55
C HIS A 4 9.35 -3.17 -12.47
N VAL A 5 9.10 -4.47 -12.26
CA VAL A 5 8.27 -4.93 -11.13
C VAL A 5 8.93 -4.53 -9.81
N HIS A 6 10.26 -4.67 -9.71
CA HIS A 6 11.02 -4.28 -8.53
C HIS A 6 11.00 -2.76 -8.28
N GLU A 7 11.14 -1.94 -9.32
CA GLU A 7 11.06 -0.48 -9.23
C GLU A 7 9.69 -0.02 -8.71
N VAL A 8 8.60 -0.59 -9.24
CA VAL A 8 7.24 -0.27 -8.81
C VAL A 8 7.03 -0.65 -7.34
N LEU A 9 7.52 -1.82 -6.91
CA LEU A 9 7.42 -2.26 -5.52
C LEU A 9 8.31 -1.45 -4.56
N SER A 10 9.46 -0.96 -5.06
CA SER A 10 10.41 -0.17 -4.28
C SER A 10 10.00 1.29 -4.11
N SER A 11 8.96 1.74 -4.83
CA SER A 11 8.42 3.12 -4.74
C SER A 11 7.77 3.47 -3.40
N GLY A 12 7.73 2.55 -2.43
CA GLY A 12 7.18 2.76 -1.09
C GLY A 12 5.65 2.74 -1.00
N HIS A 13 4.95 2.65 -2.14
CA HIS A 13 3.51 2.58 -2.20
C HIS A 13 3.03 1.13 -2.11
N ARG A 14 1.91 0.89 -1.42
CA ARG A 14 1.25 -0.41 -1.44
C ARG A 14 0.57 -0.60 -2.80
N VAL A 15 1.04 -1.59 -3.57
CA VAL A 15 0.53 -1.89 -4.91
C VAL A 15 0.10 -3.36 -4.98
N CYS A 16 -1.06 -3.63 -5.57
CA CYS A 16 -1.50 -5.01 -5.78
C CYS A 16 -0.94 -5.56 -7.10
N THR A 17 -0.79 -6.89 -7.18
CA THR A 17 -0.29 -7.61 -8.36
C THR A 17 -1.07 -7.27 -9.63
N ARG A 18 -2.40 -7.08 -9.51
CA ARG A 18 -3.25 -6.64 -10.62
C ARG A 18 -2.90 -5.26 -11.15
N SER A 19 -2.67 -4.28 -10.28
CA SER A 19 -2.28 -2.92 -10.70
C SER A 19 -0.91 -2.93 -11.37
N ILE A 20 0.04 -3.73 -10.88
CA ILE A 20 1.35 -3.92 -11.50
C ILE A 20 1.20 -4.56 -12.88
N ALA A 21 0.35 -5.59 -13.01
CA ALA A 21 0.06 -6.25 -14.27
C ALA A 21 -0.51 -5.28 -15.31
N GLN A 22 -1.45 -4.41 -14.90
CA GLN A 22 -1.99 -3.35 -15.77
C GLN A 22 -0.95 -2.30 -16.15
N MET A 23 -0.16 -1.80 -15.20
CA MET A 23 0.87 -0.78 -15.47
C MET A 23 1.97 -1.29 -16.39
N LEU A 24 2.37 -2.56 -16.27
CA LEU A 24 3.46 -3.14 -17.03
C LEU A 24 2.98 -3.95 -18.25
N ASN A 25 1.67 -3.96 -18.51
CA ASN A 25 1.01 -4.76 -19.55
C ASN A 25 1.43 -6.25 -19.52
N LEU A 26 1.42 -6.83 -18.32
CA LEU A 26 1.74 -8.22 -18.04
C LEU A 26 0.48 -8.97 -17.62
N SER A 27 0.52 -10.30 -17.67
CA SER A 27 -0.52 -11.11 -17.04
C SER A 27 -0.33 -11.13 -15.52
N GLU A 28 -1.45 -11.07 -14.79
CA GLU A 28 -1.46 -11.18 -13.32
C GLU A 28 -0.67 -12.40 -12.78
N PRO A 29 -0.77 -13.62 -13.36
CA PRO A 29 0.05 -14.75 -12.92
C PRO A 29 1.55 -14.55 -13.13
N VAL A 30 1.99 -13.92 -14.23
CA VAL A 30 3.41 -13.63 -14.45
C VAL A 30 3.95 -12.67 -13.39
N VAL A 31 3.18 -11.65 -13.01
CA VAL A 31 3.57 -10.74 -11.93
C VAL A 31 3.62 -11.48 -10.59
N HIS A 32 2.65 -12.35 -10.31
CA HIS A 32 2.66 -13.18 -9.10
C HIS A 32 3.92 -14.05 -9.01
N ASP A 33 4.30 -14.70 -10.12
CA ASP A 33 5.52 -15.52 -10.20
C ASP A 33 6.79 -14.67 -9.99
N ILE A 34 6.87 -13.48 -10.61
CA ILE A 34 7.97 -12.55 -10.39
C ILE A 34 8.08 -12.16 -8.91
N VAL A 35 6.98 -11.79 -8.27
CA VAL A 35 6.98 -11.36 -6.88
C VAL A 35 7.37 -12.51 -5.93
N THR A 36 6.79 -13.69 -6.14
CA THR A 36 6.95 -14.82 -5.21
C THR A 36 8.21 -15.65 -5.46
N ALA A 37 8.52 -15.98 -6.72
CA ALA A 37 9.63 -16.84 -7.09
C ALA A 37 10.92 -16.05 -7.35
N HIS A 38 10.85 -14.92 -8.06
CA HIS A 38 12.04 -14.18 -8.48
C HIS A 38 12.51 -13.10 -7.47
N LEU A 39 11.58 -12.43 -6.81
CA LEU A 39 11.86 -11.43 -5.78
C LEU A 39 11.84 -12.02 -4.36
N ILE A 40 11.50 -13.31 -4.23
CA ILE A 40 11.47 -14.07 -2.96
C ILE A 40 10.58 -13.36 -1.91
N MET A 41 9.56 -12.61 -2.34
CA MET A 41 8.61 -11.96 -1.44
C MET A 41 7.57 -12.97 -0.97
N ARG A 42 7.87 -13.64 0.15
CA ARG A 42 7.07 -14.73 0.74
C ARG A 42 5.69 -14.32 1.25
N ARG A 43 5.43 -13.02 1.41
CA ARG A 43 4.26 -12.47 2.10
C ARG A 43 3.63 -11.37 1.27
N VAL A 44 2.84 -11.77 0.26
CA VAL A 44 1.91 -10.87 -0.43
C VAL A 44 0.65 -10.79 0.41
N TYR A 45 0.51 -9.73 1.20
CA TYR A 45 -0.67 -9.53 2.03
C TYR A 45 -1.67 -8.60 1.37
N THR A 46 -2.91 -9.05 1.24
CA THR A 46 -4.04 -8.17 1.08
C THR A 46 -4.38 -7.56 2.46
N LYS A 47 -4.36 -6.23 2.55
CA LYS A 47 -4.90 -5.51 3.71
C LYS A 47 -6.28 -5.00 3.31
N THR A 48 -7.32 -5.57 3.89
CA THR A 48 -8.68 -5.04 3.72
C THR A 48 -8.78 -3.70 4.46
N VAL A 49 -8.97 -2.62 3.72
CA VAL A 49 -9.23 -1.29 4.31
C VAL A 49 -10.75 -1.09 4.34
N PRO A 50 -11.37 -0.96 5.53
CA PRO A 50 -12.81 -0.76 5.62
C PRO A 50 -13.17 0.62 5.05
N LYS A 51 -13.93 0.63 3.94
CA LYS A 51 -14.40 1.80 3.18
C LYS A 51 -13.32 2.67 2.53
N LEU A 52 -13.63 3.13 1.31
CA LEU A 52 -12.90 4.22 0.67
C LEU A 52 -13.00 5.47 1.57
N VAL A 53 -11.87 5.92 2.10
CA VAL A 53 -11.80 7.13 2.93
C VAL A 53 -11.70 8.32 1.98
N THR A 54 -12.74 9.15 1.94
CA THR A 54 -12.75 10.41 1.19
C THR A 54 -11.70 11.37 1.75
N ASP A 55 -11.24 12.34 0.95
CA ASP A 55 -10.18 13.25 1.38
C ASP A 55 -10.59 14.06 2.63
N ASP A 56 -11.84 14.51 2.72
CA ASP A 56 -12.39 15.15 3.93
C ASP A 56 -12.29 14.24 5.17
N ARG A 57 -12.54 12.93 5.01
CA ARG A 57 -12.42 11.97 6.11
C ARG A 57 -10.96 11.70 6.48
N LYS A 58 -10.01 11.87 5.55
CA LYS A 58 -8.58 11.81 5.87
C LYS A 58 -8.16 13.03 6.69
N LEU A 59 -8.58 14.22 6.26
CA LEU A 59 -8.30 15.47 6.98
C LEU A 59 -8.88 15.43 8.40
N LEU A 60 -10.15 15.06 8.54
CA LEU A 60 -10.78 14.92 9.85
C LEU A 60 -10.04 13.93 10.76
N ARG A 61 -9.54 12.81 10.22
CA ARG A 61 -8.75 11.85 11.00
C ARG A 61 -7.46 12.45 11.51
N VAL A 62 -6.76 13.24 10.68
CA VAL A 62 -5.53 13.92 11.09
C VAL A 62 -5.83 14.91 12.21
N GLU A 63 -6.86 15.73 12.04
CA GLU A 63 -7.27 16.74 13.03
C GLU A 63 -7.64 16.11 14.38
N VAL A 64 -8.48 15.08 14.38
CA VAL A 64 -8.89 14.38 15.62
C VAL A 64 -7.71 13.69 16.28
N CYS A 65 -6.83 13.04 15.51
CA CYS A 65 -5.64 12.41 16.08
C CYS A 65 -4.70 13.44 16.70
N GLN A 66 -4.55 14.62 16.08
CA GLN A 66 -3.73 15.70 16.64
C GLN A 66 -4.34 16.24 17.94
N GLN A 67 -5.65 16.51 17.96
CA GLN A 67 -6.35 16.94 19.18
C GLN A 67 -6.20 15.93 20.32
N ASN A 68 -6.34 14.63 20.02
CA ASN A 68 -6.15 13.58 21.02
C ASN A 68 -4.70 13.52 21.54
N LEU A 69 -3.72 13.72 20.65
CA LEU A 69 -2.31 13.76 21.06
C LEU A 69 -2.06 14.95 21.98
N ASP A 70 -2.51 16.14 21.58
CA ASP A 70 -2.37 17.36 22.37
C ASP A 70 -3.01 17.19 23.75
N MET A 71 -4.18 16.55 23.83
CA MET A 71 -4.85 16.20 25.09
C MET A 71 -4.01 15.25 25.95
N CYS A 72 -3.45 14.19 25.37
CA CYS A 72 -2.57 13.27 26.10
C CYS A 72 -1.29 13.94 26.60
N GLU A 73 -0.79 14.95 25.88
CA GLU A 73 0.41 15.70 26.27
C GLU A 73 0.13 16.80 27.30
N THR A 74 -1.12 17.25 27.42
CA THR A 74 -1.56 18.28 28.39
C THR A 74 -2.26 17.72 29.62
N ASP A 75 -2.52 16.41 29.68
CA ASP A 75 -3.00 15.71 30.89
C ASP A 75 -1.78 15.17 31.67
N PRO A 76 -1.46 15.71 32.87
CA PRO A 76 -0.24 15.42 33.63
C PRO A 76 -0.18 14.02 34.27
#